data_AF-A0A954PTM8-F1
#
_entry.id   AF-A0A954PTM8-F1
#
_cell.length_a   1.000
_cell.length_b   1.000
_cell.length_c   1.000
_cell.angle_alpha   90.00
_cell.angle_beta   90.00
_cell.angle_gamma   90.00
#
_symmetry.space_group_name_H-M   'P 1'
#
loop_
_entity.id
_entity.type
_entity.pdbx_description
1 polymer ?
#
loop_
_entity_poly.entity_id
_entity_poly.type
_entity_poly.pdbx_seq_one_letter_code
_entity_poly.pdbx_strand_id
1 'polypeptide(L)'
;TEDTVIARVGEAIISSIGSAETHFKVLENPDMITRVVLERGLDAQTAFEIVSIDIADIDVGENIGARLQSDQAEADTRVAQAQAERRRAEAVAEEQQMRAKVASNKSQLVLAEAEVPRAMAEAFRAGRITAPNSSGI
;
A
#
# COMPACT_ATOMS: atom_id res chain seq x y z
N THR A 1 -22.65 -39.82 -31.98
CA THR A 1 -23.96 -39.22 -31.64
C THR A 1 -24.11 -39.06 -30.13
N GLU A 2 -23.61 -40.02 -29.34
CA GLU A 2 -23.51 -39.90 -27.87
C GLU A 2 -22.68 -38.69 -27.41
N ASP A 3 -21.49 -38.48 -28.00
CA ASP A 3 -20.60 -37.34 -27.66
C ASP A 3 -21.28 -35.96 -27.79
N THR A 4 -22.20 -35.82 -28.75
CA THR A 4 -22.93 -34.56 -29.00
C THR A 4 -23.92 -34.27 -27.87
N VAL A 5 -24.57 -35.30 -27.31
CA VAL A 5 -25.46 -35.16 -26.16
C VAL A 5 -24.66 -34.81 -24.92
N ILE A 6 -23.54 -35.50 -24.68
CA ILE A 6 -22.65 -35.22 -23.55
C ILE A 6 -22.13 -33.78 -23.60
N ALA A 7 -21.70 -33.31 -24.77
CA ALA A 7 -21.23 -31.94 -24.94
C ALA A 7 -22.33 -30.89 -24.67
N ARG A 8 -23.57 -31.13 -25.14
CA ARG A 8 -24.72 -30.26 -24.89
C ARG A 8 -25.10 -30.20 -23.41
N VAL A 9 -25.08 -31.34 -22.72
CA VAL A 9 -25.30 -31.41 -21.27
C VAL A 9 -24.21 -30.65 -20.52
N GLY A 10 -22.94 -30.84 -20.89
CA GLY A 10 -21.82 -30.10 -20.31
C GLY A 10 -21.95 -28.58 -20.49
N GLU A 11 -22.29 -28.13 -21.70
CA GLU A 11 -22.53 -26.71 -21.99
C GLU A 11 -23.68 -26.14 -21.15
N ALA A 12 -24.80 -26.87 -21.04
CA ALA A 12 -25.95 -26.43 -20.28
C ALA A 12 -25.67 -26.33 -18.78
N ILE A 13 -24.87 -27.24 -18.23
CA ILE A 13 -24.41 -27.20 -16.83
C ILE A 13 -23.56 -25.94 -16.61
N ILE A 14 -22.54 -25.72 -17.43
CA ILE A 14 -21.64 -24.56 -17.32
C ILE A 14 -22.43 -23.25 -17.47
N SER A 15 -23.35 -23.19 -18.43
CA SER A 15 -24.24 -22.05 -18.67
C SER A 15 -25.13 -21.76 -17.47
N SER A 16 -25.66 -22.79 -16.81
CA SER A 16 -26.53 -22.66 -15.63
C SER A 16 -25.76 -22.14 -14.40
N ILE A 17 -24.50 -22.54 -14.24
CA ILE A 17 -23.62 -22.01 -13.19
C ILE A 17 -23.25 -20.55 -13.49
N GLY A 18 -22.89 -20.25 -14.74
CA GLY A 18 -22.45 -18.92 -15.16
C GLY A 18 -23.57 -17.87 -15.23
N SER A 19 -24.83 -18.28 -15.32
CA SER A 19 -25.99 -17.38 -15.30
C SER A 19 -26.50 -17.04 -13.90
N ALA A 20 -26.03 -17.75 -12.86
CA ALA A 20 -26.37 -17.44 -11.49
C ALA A 20 -25.69 -16.13 -11.04
N GLU A 21 -26.42 -15.29 -10.29
CA GLU A 21 -25.87 -14.02 -9.77
C GLU A 21 -24.59 -14.20 -8.95
N THR A 22 -24.51 -15.29 -8.19
CA THR A 22 -23.32 -15.67 -7.44
C THR A 22 -23.17 -17.18 -7.48
N HIS A 23 -21.93 -17.69 -7.47
CA HIS A 23 -21.70 -19.14 -7.36
C HIS A 23 -22.27 -19.73 -6.07
N PHE A 24 -22.51 -18.90 -5.03
CA PHE A 24 -23.06 -19.34 -3.76
C PHE A 24 -24.49 -19.80 -3.91
N LYS A 25 -25.30 -19.15 -4.77
CA LYS A 25 -26.68 -19.58 -5.05
C LYS A 25 -26.73 -20.99 -5.63
N VAL A 26 -25.73 -21.35 -6.42
CA VAL A 26 -25.60 -22.69 -7.01
C VAL A 26 -25.17 -23.70 -5.94
N LEU A 27 -24.25 -23.33 -5.05
CA LEU A 27 -23.80 -24.16 -3.94
C LEU A 27 -24.90 -24.40 -2.89
N GLU A 28 -25.77 -23.42 -2.65
CA GLU A 28 -26.90 -23.55 -1.72
C GLU A 28 -27.98 -24.52 -2.23
N ASN A 29 -28.12 -24.65 -3.55
CA ASN A 29 -29.13 -25.51 -4.16
C ASN A 29 -28.65 -26.05 -5.52
N PRO A 30 -27.80 -27.09 -5.53
CA PRO A 30 -27.19 -27.62 -6.74
C PRO A 30 -28.20 -28.28 -7.68
N ASP A 31 -29.34 -28.74 -7.15
CA ASP A 31 -30.46 -29.30 -7.93
C ASP A 31 -31.07 -28.32 -8.94
N MET A 32 -30.82 -27.00 -8.78
CA MET A 32 -31.22 -26.02 -9.78
C MET A 32 -30.52 -26.25 -11.13
N ILE A 33 -29.27 -26.74 -11.13
CA ILE A 33 -28.56 -27.11 -12.37
C ILE A 33 -29.36 -28.20 -13.09
N THR A 34 -29.71 -29.27 -12.39
CA THR A 34 -30.44 -30.41 -12.97
C THR A 34 -31.78 -29.98 -13.58
N ARG A 35 -32.55 -29.14 -12.88
CA ARG A 35 -33.83 -28.63 -13.42
C ARG A 35 -33.65 -27.81 -14.69
N VAL A 36 -32.74 -26.83 -14.68
CA VAL A 36 -32.51 -25.96 -15.85
C VAL A 36 -31.98 -26.75 -17.06
N VAL A 37 -31.14 -27.75 -16.81
CA VAL A 37 -30.58 -28.61 -17.87
C VAL A 37 -31.64 -29.54 -18.46
N LEU A 38 -32.53 -30.11 -17.64
CA LEU A 38 -33.66 -30.93 -18.10
C LEU A 38 -34.71 -30.10 -18.85
N GLU A 39 -35.01 -28.87 -18.40
CA GLU A 39 -35.95 -27.95 -19.05
C GLU A 39 -35.53 -27.55 -20.47
N ARG A 40 -34.22 -27.56 -20.77
CA ARG A 40 -33.69 -27.20 -22.10
C ARG A 40 -33.87 -28.27 -23.17
N GLY A 41 -34.32 -29.49 -22.83
CA GLY A 41 -34.61 -30.55 -23.81
C GLY A 41 -33.40 -30.91 -24.68
N LEU A 42 -32.25 -31.16 -24.06
CA LEU A 42 -30.95 -31.32 -24.73
C LEU A 42 -30.81 -32.62 -25.54
N ASP A 43 -31.74 -33.55 -25.28
CA ASP A 43 -31.96 -34.80 -25.98
C ASP A 43 -32.79 -34.65 -27.27
N ALA A 44 -33.32 -33.45 -27.55
CA ALA A 44 -34.07 -33.17 -28.76
C ALA A 44 -33.27 -33.57 -30.02
N GLN A 45 -33.94 -34.35 -30.89
CA GLN A 45 -33.39 -34.92 -32.13
C GLN A 45 -32.32 -36.00 -31.92
N THR A 46 -32.33 -36.68 -30.77
CA THR A 46 -31.48 -37.85 -30.51
C THR A 46 -32.32 -39.07 -30.12
N ALA A 47 -31.72 -40.26 -30.15
CA ALA A 47 -32.38 -41.51 -29.72
C ALA A 47 -32.22 -41.78 -28.20
N PHE A 48 -31.66 -40.82 -27.46
CA PHE A 48 -31.41 -40.90 -26.03
C PHE A 48 -32.41 -40.02 -25.29
N GLU A 49 -32.71 -40.36 -24.04
CA GLU A 49 -33.54 -39.57 -23.14
C GLU A 49 -32.74 -39.36 -21.84
N ILE A 50 -32.69 -38.11 -21.37
CA ILE A 50 -32.00 -37.78 -20.12
C ILE A 50 -33.00 -37.98 -18.97
N VAL A 51 -32.81 -39.04 -18.18
CA VAL A 51 -33.71 -39.36 -17.06
C VAL A 51 -33.38 -38.53 -15.81
N SER A 52 -32.10 -38.49 -15.43
CA SER A 52 -31.63 -37.75 -14.25
C SER A 52 -30.19 -37.28 -14.44
N ILE A 53 -29.82 -36.24 -13.70
CA ILE A 53 -28.45 -35.76 -13.57
C ILE A 53 -28.17 -35.69 -12.07
N ASP A 54 -27.27 -36.55 -11.62
CA ASP A 54 -26.87 -36.63 -10.23
C ASP A 54 -25.57 -35.87 -10.02
N ILE A 55 -25.53 -35.01 -9.00
CA ILE A 55 -24.32 -34.29 -8.60
C ILE A 55 -23.72 -35.05 -7.43
N ALA A 56 -22.54 -35.64 -7.66
CA ALA A 56 -21.90 -36.49 -6.66
C ALA A 56 -21.22 -35.69 -5.54
N ASP A 57 -20.50 -34.62 -5.89
CA ASP A 57 -19.81 -33.74 -4.94
C ASP A 57 -19.51 -32.38 -5.58
N ILE A 58 -19.37 -31.33 -4.76
CA ILE A 58 -18.95 -30.00 -5.20
C ILE A 58 -17.82 -29.49 -4.32
N ASP A 59 -16.62 -29.49 -4.87
CA ASP A 59 -15.43 -28.94 -4.22
C ASP A 59 -15.34 -27.43 -4.43
N VAL A 60 -15.49 -26.67 -3.34
CA VAL A 60 -15.10 -25.26 -3.29
C VAL A 60 -13.61 -25.16 -2.97
N GLY A 61 -12.85 -24.58 -3.90
CA GLY A 61 -11.43 -24.30 -3.71
C GLY A 61 -11.15 -23.18 -2.71
N GLU A 62 -9.91 -22.69 -2.71
CA GLU A 62 -9.52 -21.58 -1.84
C GLU A 62 -10.32 -20.30 -2.10
N ASN A 63 -10.69 -19.61 -1.02
CA ASN A 63 -11.29 -18.30 -1.10
C ASN A 63 -10.23 -17.25 -1.45
N ILE A 64 -10.01 -17.05 -2.76
CA ILE A 64 -9.04 -16.11 -3.31
C ILE A 64 -9.29 -14.69 -2.77
N GLY A 65 -10.55 -14.30 -2.56
CA GLY A 65 -10.92 -13.00 -2.02
C GLY A 65 -10.38 -12.77 -0.60
N ALA A 66 -10.55 -13.74 0.30
CA ALA A 66 -10.03 -13.66 1.66
C ALA A 66 -8.49 -13.64 1.69
N ARG A 67 -7.85 -14.41 0.81
CA ARG A 67 -6.39 -14.42 0.68
C ARG A 67 -5.87 -13.07 0.18
N LEU A 68 -6.46 -12.53 -0.90
CA LEU A 68 -6.09 -11.21 -1.44
C LEU A 68 -6.31 -10.09 -0.41
N GLN A 69 -7.40 -10.14 0.37
CA GLN A 69 -7.63 -9.17 1.43
C GLN A 69 -6.54 -9.24 2.52
N SER A 70 -6.11 -10.44 2.88
CA SER A 70 -5.02 -10.64 3.84
C SER A 70 -3.68 -10.12 3.30
N ASP A 71 -3.37 -10.46 2.05
CA ASP A 71 -2.15 -10.01 1.36
C ASP A 71 -2.12 -8.48 1.23
N GLN A 72 -3.27 -7.86 0.93
CA GLN A 72 -3.41 -6.41 0.86
C GLN A 72 -3.20 -5.76 2.22
N ALA A 73 -3.80 -6.29 3.29
CA ALA A 73 -3.63 -5.76 4.64
C ALA A 73 -2.17 -5.86 5.13
N GLU A 74 -1.48 -6.93 4.78
CA GLU A 74 -0.07 -7.09 5.09
C GLU A 74 0.78 -6.07 4.31
N ALA A 75 0.49 -5.87 3.02
CA ALA A 75 1.15 -4.86 2.20
C ALA A 75 0.94 -3.44 2.75
N ASP A 76 -0.28 -3.08 3.13
CA ASP A 76 -0.62 -1.78 3.72
C ASP A 76 0.13 -1.57 5.04
N THR A 77 0.23 -2.62 5.87
CA THR A 77 1.00 -2.59 7.11
C THR A 77 2.49 -2.34 6.85
N ARG A 78 3.08 -3.02 5.87
CA ARG A 78 4.49 -2.82 5.47
C ARG A 78 4.73 -1.38 4.97
N VAL A 79 3.83 -0.83 4.17
CA VAL A 79 3.92 0.55 3.68
C VAL A 79 3.84 1.54 4.85
N ALA A 80 2.90 1.34 5.78
CA ALA A 80 2.75 2.21 6.95
C ALA A 80 4.00 2.20 7.85
N GLN A 81 4.59 1.02 8.07
CA GLN A 81 5.84 0.88 8.82
C GLN A 81 7.00 1.60 8.13
N ALA A 82 7.18 1.41 6.82
CA ALA A 82 8.21 2.09 6.05
C ALA A 82 8.07 3.61 6.08
N GLN A 83 6.84 4.14 6.00
CA GLN A 83 6.59 5.58 6.14
C GLN A 83 6.88 6.11 7.54
N ALA A 84 6.58 5.33 8.58
CA ALA A 84 6.92 5.70 9.95
C ALA A 84 8.44 5.75 10.17
N GLU A 85 9.16 4.78 9.62
CA GLU A 85 10.63 4.73 9.70
C GLU A 85 11.28 5.86 8.90
N ARG A 86 10.78 6.13 7.68
CA ARG A 86 11.22 7.26 6.87
C ARG A 86 11.06 8.60 7.61
N ARG A 87 9.90 8.84 8.24
CA ARG A 87 9.66 10.06 9.03
C ARG A 87 10.63 10.19 10.21
N ARG A 88 10.95 9.08 10.87
CA ARG A 88 11.96 9.09 11.96
C ARG A 88 13.34 9.44 11.43
N ALA A 89 13.75 8.86 10.31
CA ALA A 89 15.04 9.15 9.69
C ALA A 89 15.14 10.62 9.23
N GLU A 90 14.08 11.15 8.63
CA GLU A 90 13.98 12.55 8.22
C GLU A 90 14.08 13.50 9.42
N ALA A 91 13.38 13.22 10.52
CA ALA A 91 13.45 14.03 11.74
C ALA A 91 14.87 14.05 12.35
N VAL A 92 15.56 12.91 12.37
CA VAL A 92 16.95 12.84 12.84
C VAL A 92 17.88 13.63 11.92
N ALA A 93 17.71 13.53 10.60
CA ALA A 93 18.51 14.28 9.64
C ALA A 93 18.31 15.79 9.79
N GLU A 94 17.06 16.25 9.96
CA GLU A 94 16.72 17.65 10.19
C GLU A 94 17.33 18.16 11.50
N GLU A 95 17.27 17.37 12.58
CA GLU A 95 17.92 17.72 13.85
C GLU A 95 19.43 17.91 13.67
N GLN A 96 20.10 17.03 12.94
CA GLN A 96 21.54 17.15 12.66
C GLN A 96 21.86 18.40 11.81
N GLN A 97 21.05 18.68 10.79
CA GLN A 97 21.19 19.90 9.99
C GLN A 97 21.03 21.17 10.84
N MET A 98 20.05 21.19 11.73
CA MET A 98 19.81 22.32 12.64
C MET A 98 20.96 22.49 13.62
N ARG A 99 21.47 21.40 14.21
CA ARG A 99 22.67 21.43 15.07
C ARG A 99 23.88 22.00 14.33
N ALA A 100 24.14 21.55 13.10
CA ALA A 100 25.23 22.07 12.28
C ALA A 100 25.06 23.57 11.96
N LYS A 101 23.83 24.00 11.68
CA LYS A 101 23.51 25.40 11.40
C LYS A 101 23.72 26.30 12.61
N VAL A 102 23.28 25.87 13.79
CA VAL A 102 23.55 26.57 15.06
C VAL A 102 25.05 26.69 15.31
N ALA A 103 25.81 25.63 15.09
CA ALA A 103 27.27 25.65 15.26
C ALA A 103 27.94 26.64 14.30
N SER A 104 27.54 26.63 13.01
CA SER A 104 28.03 27.58 12.01
C SER A 104 27.73 29.03 12.39
N ASN A 105 26.47 29.33 12.75
CA ASN A 105 26.06 30.67 13.16
C ASN A 105 26.81 31.15 14.42
N LYS A 106 27.04 30.25 15.39
CA LYS A 106 27.81 30.57 16.59
C LYS A 106 29.26 30.92 16.25
N SER A 107 29.88 30.18 15.32
CA SER A 107 31.23 30.51 14.84
C SER A 107 31.28 31.86 14.15
N GLN A 108 30.28 32.20 13.33
CA GLN A 108 30.17 33.52 12.69
C GLN A 108 30.01 34.64 13.72
N LEU A 109 29.18 34.43 14.75
CA LEU A 109 29.01 35.39 15.85
C LEU A 109 30.32 35.66 16.56
N VAL A 110 31.07 34.60 16.92
CA VAL A 110 32.36 34.73 17.59
C VAL A 110 33.39 35.46 16.72
N LEU A 111 33.42 35.20 15.41
CA LEU A 111 34.27 35.93 14.47
C LEU A 111 33.92 37.43 14.45
N ALA A 112 32.64 37.78 14.37
CA ALA A 112 32.19 39.16 14.39
C ALA A 112 32.48 39.87 15.73
N GLU A 113 32.30 39.17 16.86
CA GLU A 113 32.66 39.69 18.19
C GLU A 113 34.17 39.94 18.31
N ALA A 114 35.00 39.06 17.73
CA ALA A 114 36.46 39.22 17.75
C ALA A 114 36.96 40.41 16.92
N GLU A 115 36.20 40.87 15.93
CA GLU A 115 36.55 42.07 15.15
C GLU A 115 36.52 43.34 16.01
N VAL A 116 35.65 43.42 17.03
CA VAL A 116 35.53 44.62 17.89
C VAL A 116 36.80 44.86 18.71
N PRO A 117 37.32 43.91 19.52
CA PRO A 117 38.59 44.09 20.22
C PRO A 117 39.76 44.31 19.26
N ARG A 118 39.76 43.66 18.09
CA ARG A 118 40.82 43.84 17.10
C ARG A 118 40.83 45.29 16.56
N ALA A 119 39.68 45.81 16.16
CA ALA A 119 39.52 47.18 15.71
C ALA A 119 39.83 48.19 16.83
N MET A 120 39.44 47.92 18.08
CA MET A 120 39.81 48.74 19.23
C MET A 120 41.32 48.74 19.45
N ALA A 121 41.98 47.58 19.42
CA ALA A 121 43.43 47.46 19.56
C ALA A 121 44.20 48.17 18.44
N GLU A 122 43.67 48.15 17.21
CA GLU A 122 44.19 48.94 16.09
C GLU A 122 43.99 50.45 16.31
N ALA A 123 42.83 50.88 16.81
CA ALA A 123 42.57 52.28 17.12
C ALA A 123 43.49 52.83 18.25
N PHE A 124 43.75 52.02 19.28
CA PHE A 124 44.72 52.34 20.33
C PHE A 124 46.15 52.41 19.80
N ARG A 125 46.58 51.44 18.97
CA ARG A 125 47.92 51.45 18.35
C ARG A 125 48.12 52.62 17.38
N ALA A 126 47.08 53.01 16.64
CA ALA A 126 47.12 54.14 15.73
C ALA A 126 47.01 55.51 16.43
N GLY A 127 46.93 55.55 17.77
CA GLY A 127 46.85 56.78 18.55
C GLY A 127 45.54 57.55 18.40
N ARG A 128 44.48 56.91 17.90
CA ARG A 128 43.16 57.54 17.70
C ARG A 128 42.29 57.56 18.97
N ILE A 129 42.66 56.77 19.97
CA ILE A 129 42.04 56.74 21.30
C ILE A 129 43.16 56.83 22.33
N THR A 130 43.18 57.92 23.11
CA THR A 130 44.07 58.14 24.26
C THR A 130 43.23 58.26 25.52
N ALA A 131 43.69 57.69 26.63
CA ALA A 131 43.00 57.80 27.91
C ALA A 131 42.84 59.29 28.30
N PRO A 132 41.70 59.70 28.89
CA PRO A 132 41.54 61.08 29.34
C PRO A 132 42.64 61.40 30.34
N ASN A 133 43.43 62.44 30.04
CA ASN A 133 44.49 62.92 30.93
C ASN A 133 43.91 63.18 32.32
N SER A 134 44.30 62.36 33.29
CA SER A 134 44.20 62.71 34.71
C SER A 134 45.32 63.70 35.05
N SER A 135 45.20 64.92 34.54
CA SER A 135 45.96 66.06 35.06
C SER A 135 45.13 66.66 36.17
N GLY A 136 45.38 66.21 37.39
CA GLY A 136 45.07 66.97 38.58
C GLY A 136 46.07 68.12 38.75
N ILE A 137 45.60 69.14 39.48
CA ILE A 137 46.21 70.43 39.85
C ILE A 137 46.02 71.52 38.80
#